data_AF-A0A3D1GU30-F1
#
_entry.id   AF-A0A3D1GU30-F1
#
_cell.length_a   1.000
_cell.length_b   1.000
_cell.length_c   1.000
_cell.angle_alpha   90.00
_cell.angle_beta   90.00
_cell.angle_gamma   90.00
#
_symmetry.space_group_name_H-M   'P 1'
#
loop_
_entity.id
_entity.type
_entity.pdbx_description
1 polymer ?
#
loop_
_entity_poly.entity_id
_entity_poly.type
_entity_poly.pdbx_seq_one_letter_code
_entity_poly.pdbx_strand_id
1 'polypeptide(L)' 'MAKLDETRPFIAVRIAVLTVSDTRSLDEDKSGDLLVSRLTEAGHVLAAR' A
#
# COMPACT_ATOMS: atom_id res chain seq x y z
N MET A 1 -18.79 -15.56 9.23
CA MET A 1 -17.76 -14.99 8.31
C MET A 1 -17.19 -16.13 7.49
N ALA A 2 -16.96 -15.93 6.19
CA ALA A 2 -16.31 -16.95 5.36
C ALA A 2 -14.83 -17.06 5.76
N LYS A 3 -14.33 -18.29 5.94
CA LYS A 3 -12.92 -18.55 6.24
C LYS A 3 -12.09 -18.36 4.97
N LEU A 4 -10.91 -17.76 5.09
CA LEU A 4 -9.96 -17.66 3.99
C LEU A 4 -9.37 -19.05 3.68
N ASP A 5 -9.26 -19.37 2.39
CA ASP A 5 -8.49 -20.51 1.91
C ASP A 5 -7.01 -20.12 1.82
N GLU A 6 -6.23 -20.58 2.79
CA GLU A 6 -4.79 -20.32 2.95
C GLU A 6 -3.91 -21.17 2.01
N THR A 7 -4.49 -22.10 1.24
CA THR A 7 -3.74 -22.93 0.28
C THR A 7 -3.51 -22.23 -1.06
N ARG A 8 -4.25 -21.16 -1.34
CA ARG A 8 -4.11 -20.42 -2.59
C ARG A 8 -2.80 -19.63 -2.59
N PRO A 9 -2.08 -19.60 -3.72
CA PRO A 9 -0.86 -18.82 -3.83
C PRO A 9 -1.17 -17.33 -3.62
N PHE A 10 -0.25 -16.65 -2.93
CA PHE A 10 -0.29 -15.19 -2.86
C PHE A 10 -0.02 -14.59 -4.23
N ILE A 11 -0.88 -13.66 -4.66
CA ILE A 11 -0.72 -12.95 -5.93
C ILE A 11 -0.42 -11.49 -5.60
N ALA A 12 0.81 -11.07 -5.82
CA ALA A 12 1.20 -9.68 -5.65
C ALA A 12 0.48 -8.79 -6.67
N VAL A 13 -0.17 -7.73 -6.19
CA VAL A 13 -0.77 -6.72 -7.05
C VAL A 13 0.11 -5.47 -7.10
N ARG A 14 -0.14 -4.64 -8.12
CA ARG A 14 0.54 -3.36 -8.33
C ARG A 14 -0.35 -2.24 -7.78
N ILE A 15 0.16 -1.45 -6.84
CA ILE A 15 -0.62 -0.43 -6.12
C ILE A 15 0.05 0.93 -6.34
N ALA A 16 -0.73 1.94 -6.72
CA ALA A 16 -0.29 3.33 -6.72
C ALA A 16 -0.83 4.05 -5.48
N VAL A 17 0.00 4.90 -4.88
CA VAL A 17 -0.35 5.67 -3.67
C VAL A 17 -0.35 7.16 -4.02
N LEU A 18 -1.52 7.81 -3.96
CA LEU A 18 -1.65 9.25 -4.14
C LEU A 18 -2.15 9.86 -2.82
N THR A 19 -1.34 10.74 -2.24
CA THR A 19 -1.77 11.56 -1.10
C THR A 19 -2.26 12.90 -1.60
N VAL A 20 -3.47 13.28 -1.20
CA VAL A 20 -4.05 14.60 -1.48
C VAL A 20 -4.17 15.36 -0.17
N SER A 21 -3.54 16.52 -0.08
CA SER A 21 -3.60 17.41 1.07
C SER A 21 -3.46 18.86 0.64
N ASP A 22 -4.28 19.73 1.22
CA ASP A 22 -4.20 21.18 0.97
C ASP A 22 -3.03 21.84 1.72
N THR A 23 -2.53 21.20 2.79
CA THR A 23 -1.61 21.84 3.74
C THR A 23 -0.30 21.10 3.96
N ARG A 24 -0.22 19.81 3.62
CA ARG A 24 0.99 19.00 3.81
C ARG A 24 1.82 18.95 2.54
N SER A 25 3.13 19.09 2.70
CA SER A 25 4.11 18.79 1.65
C SER A 25 4.44 17.30 1.59
N LEU A 26 5.27 16.92 0.61
CA LEU A 26 5.72 15.53 0.42
C LEU A 26 6.54 15.00 1.61
N ASP A 27 7.34 15.84 2.26
CA ASP A 27 8.12 15.47 3.46
C ASP A 27 7.24 15.28 4.71
N GLU A 28 6.04 15.84 4.71
CA GLU A 28 5.05 15.68 5.77
C GLU A 28 4.05 14.54 5.49
N ASP A 29 4.18 13.85 4.36
CA ASP A 29 3.29 12.76 3.91
C ASP A 29 3.53 11.43 4.64
N LYS A 30 3.30 11.45 5.96
CA LYS A 30 3.40 10.26 6.82
C LYS A 30 2.38 9.17 6.44
N SER A 31 1.23 9.57 5.89
CA SER A 31 0.18 8.64 5.48
C SER A 31 0.58 7.86 4.23
N GLY A 32 1.12 8.54 3.21
CA GLY A 32 1.67 7.89 2.03
C GLY A 32 2.84 6.98 2.37
N ASP A 33 3.77 7.44 3.22
CA ASP A 33 4.89 6.62 3.69
C ASP A 33 4.42 5.32 4.37
N LEU A 34 3.44 5.44 5.28
CA LEU A 34 2.88 4.29 5.98
C LEU A 34 2.24 3.28 5.01
N LEU A 35 1.48 3.75 4.03
CA LEU A 35 0.83 2.89 3.04
C LEU A 35 1.86 2.18 2.14
N VAL A 36 2.91 2.90 1.72
CA VAL A 36 4.02 2.33 0.96
C VAL A 36 4.76 1.26 1.76
N SER A 37 5.03 1.51 3.05
CA SER A 37 5.67 0.51 3.93
C SER A 37 4.82 -0.75 4.01
N ARG A 38 3.53 -0.60 4.33
CA ARG A 38 2.62 -1.73 4.54
C ARG A 38 2.39 -2.57 3.29
N LEU A 39 2.20 -1.94 2.13
CA LEU A 39 1.99 -2.70 0.90
C LEU A 39 3.26 -3.49 0.53
N THR A 40 4.43 -2.90 0.75
CA THR A 40 5.72 -3.54 0.43
C THR A 40 5.99 -4.69 1.40
N GLU A 41 5.78 -4.48 2.71
CA GLU A 41 5.88 -5.52 3.74
C GLU A 41 4.90 -6.67 3.50
N ALA A 42 3.72 -6.38 2.95
CA ALA A 42 2.74 -7.39 2.56
C ALA A 42 3.10 -8.15 1.27
N GLY A 43 4.18 -7.79 0.57
CA GLY A 43 4.63 -8.45 -0.66
C GLY A 43 3.99 -7.91 -1.94
N HIS A 44 3.32 -6.75 -1.89
CA HIS A 44 2.81 -6.07 -3.08
C HIS A 44 3.88 -5.16 -3.73
N VAL A 45 3.59 -4.67 -4.94
CA VAL A 45 4.51 -3.83 -5.71
C VAL A 45 3.98 -2.39 -5.74
N LEU A 46 4.81 -1.42 -5.30
CA LEU A 46 4.52 0.00 -5.51
C LEU A 46 4.67 0.33 -7.00
N ALA A 47 3.55 0.66 -7.64
CA ALA A 47 3.49 0.97 -9.06
C ALA A 47 3.86 2.43 -9.36
N ALA A 48 3.40 3.34 -8.51
CA ALA A 48 3.64 4.77 -8.59
C ALA A 48 3.36 5.42 -7.23
N ARG A 49 4.02 6.54 -6.98
CA ARG A 49 3.73 7.46 -5.88
C ARG A 49 3.75 8.88 -6.43
#